data_AF-A0A5M3XIT5-F1
#
_entry.id   AF-A0A5M3XIT5-F1
#
_cell.length_a   1.000
_cell.length_b   1.000
_cell.length_c   1.000
_cell.angle_alpha   90.00
_cell.angle_beta   90.00
_cell.angle_gamma   90.00
#
_symmetry.space_group_name_H-M   'P 1'
#
loop_
_entity.id
_entity.type
_entity.pdbx_description
1 polymer ?
#
loop_
_entity_poly.entity_id
_entity_poly.type
_entity_poly.pdbx_seq_one_letter_code
_entity_poly.pdbx_strand_id
1 'polypeptide(L)'
;MAGIEVRRVTPEGVRRFARDLARDAADRRRAGRELLGHPRLAAAPDATRQLAAGEVDARLLSALAAIAATHRLYVRAFGDAGADPGVPLRSVEISSIDDHKPSKTKISGIIRFLDAQESRFHPIEVKLAQPSDVASTILRIRYSAPSPTGSLSS
;
A
#
# COMPACT_ATOMS: atom_id res chain seq x y z
N MET A 1 4.12 19.28 -24.96
CA MET A 1 2.99 20.19 -24.68
C MET A 1 1.96 19.39 -23.88
N ALA A 2 1.71 19.74 -22.61
CA ALA A 2 0.70 19.08 -21.79
C ALA A 2 -0.60 19.91 -21.87
N GLY A 3 -1.66 19.32 -22.42
CA GLY A 3 -2.98 19.94 -22.47
C GLY A 3 -3.65 19.84 -21.10
N ILE A 4 -4.11 20.96 -20.57
CA ILE A 4 -4.92 21.00 -19.34
C ILE A 4 -6.37 20.73 -19.75
N GLU A 5 -6.92 19.58 -19.37
CA GLU A 5 -8.33 19.24 -19.55
C GLU A 5 -9.12 19.74 -18.33
N VAL A 6 -9.91 20.81 -18.50
CA VAL A 6 -10.82 21.32 -17.46
C VAL A 6 -12.14 20.55 -17.57
N ARG A 7 -12.43 19.70 -16.59
CA ARG A 7 -13.70 18.96 -16.51
C ARG A 7 -14.75 19.74 -15.73
N ARG A 8 -15.95 19.87 -16.31
CA ARG A 8 -17.11 20.44 -15.63
C ARG A 8 -17.67 19.42 -14.65
N VAL A 9 -17.36 19.56 -13.37
CA VAL A 9 -17.92 18.71 -12.32
C VAL A 9 -19.31 19.24 -11.97
N THR A 10 -20.35 18.40 -12.08
CA THR A 10 -21.68 18.74 -11.59
C THR A 10 -21.70 18.68 -10.06
N PRO A 11 -22.52 19.48 -9.35
CA PRO A 11 -22.61 19.43 -7.89
C PRO A 11 -22.94 18.03 -7.34
N GLU A 12 -23.70 17.23 -8.08
CA GLU A 12 -24.01 15.84 -7.75
C GLU A 12 -22.80 14.91 -7.90
N GLY A 13 -21.97 15.14 -8.93
CA GLY A 13 -20.68 14.48 -9.09
C GLY A 13 -19.72 14.77 -7.93
N VAL A 14 -19.65 16.01 -7.44
CA VAL A 14 -18.85 16.38 -6.26
C VAL A 14 -19.34 15.64 -5.01
N ARG A 15 -20.66 15.61 -4.78
CA ARG A 15 -21.25 14.93 -3.62
C ARG A 15 -21.04 13.42 -3.66
N ARG A 16 -21.18 12.80 -4.84
CA ARG A 16 -20.90 11.37 -5.03
C ARG A 16 -19.42 11.07 -4.78
N PHE A 17 -18.53 11.85 -5.38
CA PHE A 17 -17.10 11.72 -5.16
C PHE A 17 -16.70 11.85 -3.69
N ALA A 18 -17.24 12.84 -2.97
CA ALA A 18 -16.98 13.01 -1.55
C ALA A 18 -17.48 11.82 -0.70
N ARG A 19 -18.66 11.24 -1.04
CA ARG A 19 -19.16 10.03 -0.37
C ARG A 19 -18.27 8.82 -0.64
N ASP A 20 -17.87 8.63 -1.89
CA ASP A 20 -17.00 7.51 -2.29
C ASP A 20 -15.64 7.62 -1.58
N LEU A 21 -15.09 8.83 -1.45
CA LEU A 21 -13.85 9.10 -0.70
C LEU A 21 -14.00 8.82 0.80
N ALA A 22 -15.12 9.24 1.41
CA ALA A 22 -15.40 8.98 2.82
C ALA A 22 -15.56 7.47 3.10
N ARG A 23 -16.20 6.74 2.18
CA ARG A 23 -16.33 5.28 2.24
C ARG A 23 -14.98 4.59 2.13
N ASP A 24 -14.16 4.96 1.14
CA ASP A 24 -12.79 4.44 0.99
C ASP A 24 -11.96 4.64 2.27
N ALA A 25 -12.02 5.84 2.86
CA ALA A 25 -11.30 6.12 4.12
C ALA A 25 -11.81 5.28 5.30
N ALA A 26 -13.11 4.97 5.36
CA ALA A 26 -13.67 4.08 6.37
C ALA A 26 -13.22 2.63 6.15
N ASP A 27 -13.24 2.14 4.91
CA ASP A 27 -12.83 0.80 4.53
C ASP A 27 -11.34 0.57 4.83
N ARG A 28 -10.47 1.53 4.49
CA ARG A 28 -9.04 1.50 4.84
C ARG A 28 -8.79 1.44 6.34
N ARG A 29 -9.51 2.24 7.14
CA ARG A 29 -9.40 2.20 8.62
C ARG A 29 -9.81 0.84 9.17
N ARG A 30 -10.88 0.26 8.65
CA ARG A 30 -11.36 -1.06 9.05
C ARG A 30 -10.31 -2.13 8.74
N ALA A 31 -9.85 -2.20 7.48
CA ALA A 31 -8.84 -3.15 7.05
C ALA A 31 -7.50 -2.98 7.79
N GLY A 32 -7.07 -1.74 8.04
CA GLY A 32 -5.87 -1.45 8.82
C GLY A 32 -5.96 -1.98 10.25
N ARG A 33 -7.11 -1.83 10.91
CA ARG A 33 -7.34 -2.40 12.26
C ARG A 33 -7.40 -3.92 12.25
N GLU A 34 -7.98 -4.53 11.22
CA GLU A 34 -7.96 -5.99 11.05
C GLU A 34 -6.54 -6.52 10.91
N LEU A 35 -5.68 -5.86 10.13
CA LEU A 35 -4.27 -6.21 10.01
C LEU A 35 -3.51 -6.06 11.34
N LEU A 36 -3.78 -5.02 12.12
CA LEU A 36 -3.17 -4.84 13.44
C LEU A 36 -3.59 -5.92 14.44
N GLY A 37 -4.75 -6.54 14.25
CA GLY A 37 -5.20 -7.70 15.02
C GLY A 37 -4.65 -9.04 14.50
N HIS A 38 -3.97 -9.06 13.34
CA HIS A 38 -3.52 -10.30 12.71
C HIS A 38 -2.26 -10.84 13.40
N PRO A 39 -2.23 -12.09 13.89
CA PRO A 39 -1.14 -12.61 14.73
C PRO A 39 0.21 -12.76 14.00
N ARG A 40 0.21 -12.63 12.67
CA ARG A 40 1.40 -12.70 11.81
C ARG A 40 1.83 -11.34 11.28
N LEU A 41 1.24 -10.24 11.73
CA LEU A 41 1.64 -8.90 11.34
C LEU A 41 1.95 -8.07 12.57
N ALA A 42 3.19 -7.62 12.66
CA ALA A 42 3.62 -6.60 13.60
C ALA A 42 4.09 -5.37 12.81
N ALA A 43 4.03 -4.19 13.44
CA ALA A 43 4.42 -2.95 12.80
C ALA A 43 5.13 -2.03 13.82
N ALA A 44 6.05 -1.21 13.32
CA ALA A 44 6.65 -0.14 14.12
C ALA A 44 5.57 0.84 14.64
N PRO A 45 5.86 1.63 15.69
CA PRO A 45 4.86 2.51 16.30
C PRO A 45 4.18 3.48 15.33
N ASP A 46 4.94 4.12 14.43
CA ASP A 46 4.37 5.05 13.45
C ASP A 46 3.53 4.33 12.41
N ALA A 47 4.02 3.19 11.89
CA ALA A 47 3.27 2.34 10.97
C ALA A 47 1.96 1.81 11.60
N THR A 48 1.97 1.51 12.89
CA THR A 48 0.77 1.15 13.65
C THR A 48 -0.27 2.27 13.66
N ARG A 49 0.16 3.52 13.91
CA ARG A 49 -0.73 4.69 13.89
C ARG A 49 -1.31 4.90 12.48
N GLN A 50 -0.48 4.82 11.45
CA GLN A 50 -0.89 4.99 10.05
C GLN A 50 -1.93 3.95 9.63
N LEU A 51 -1.76 2.68 10.03
CA LEU A 51 -2.75 1.61 9.80
C LEU A 51 -4.06 1.89 10.53
N ALA A 52 -4.01 2.25 11.82
CA ALA A 52 -5.19 2.53 12.62
C ALA A 52 -5.98 3.77 12.13
N ALA A 53 -5.27 4.74 11.55
CA ALA A 53 -5.81 5.96 10.94
C ALA A 53 -6.32 5.74 9.51
N GLY A 54 -6.00 4.59 8.88
CA GLY A 54 -6.41 4.26 7.52
C GLY A 54 -5.65 5.03 6.44
N GLU A 55 -4.42 5.47 6.74
CA GLU A 55 -3.61 6.29 5.84
C GLU A 55 -2.97 5.50 4.69
N VAL A 56 -3.04 4.17 4.72
CA VAL A 56 -2.35 3.27 3.79
C VAL A 56 -3.25 2.90 2.60
N ASP A 57 -2.70 2.91 1.38
CA ASP A 57 -3.40 2.54 0.14
C ASP A 57 -4.04 1.14 0.24
N ALA A 58 -5.27 1.00 -0.27
CA ALA A 58 -6.03 -0.25 -0.18
C ALA A 58 -5.33 -1.45 -0.86
N ARG A 59 -4.54 -1.20 -1.91
CA ARG A 59 -3.75 -2.25 -2.59
C ARG A 59 -2.62 -2.75 -1.70
N LEU A 60 -1.97 -1.86 -0.95
CA LEU A 60 -0.99 -2.24 0.06
C LEU A 60 -1.62 -3.04 1.20
N LEU A 61 -2.77 -2.61 1.71
CA LEU A 61 -3.49 -3.35 2.76
C LEU A 61 -3.83 -4.78 2.29
N SER A 62 -4.31 -4.92 1.05
CA SER A 62 -4.64 -6.21 0.45
C SER A 62 -3.40 -7.10 0.26
N ALA A 63 -2.31 -6.54 -0.26
CA ALA A 63 -1.04 -7.25 -0.43
C ALA A 63 -0.48 -7.73 0.92
N LEU A 64 -0.51 -6.88 1.95
CA LEU A 64 -0.06 -7.24 3.29
C LEU A 64 -0.92 -8.34 3.90
N ALA A 65 -2.24 -8.30 3.76
CA ALA A 65 -3.12 -9.36 4.25
C ALA A 65 -2.81 -10.70 3.57
N ALA A 66 -2.63 -10.67 2.25
CA ALA A 66 -2.33 -11.87 1.47
C ALA A 66 -0.97 -12.48 1.83
N ILE A 67 0.07 -11.65 2.00
CA ILE A 67 1.39 -12.14 2.42
C ILE A 67 1.33 -12.63 3.88
N ALA A 68 0.62 -11.93 4.77
CA ALA A 68 0.47 -12.31 6.17
C ALA A 68 -0.31 -13.61 6.37
N ALA A 69 -1.11 -14.03 5.37
CA ALA A 69 -1.80 -15.32 5.39
C ALA A 69 -0.83 -16.52 5.46
N THR A 70 0.40 -16.36 4.97
CA THR A 70 1.42 -17.42 4.99
C THR A 70 2.69 -17.04 5.75
N HIS A 71 3.06 -15.76 5.79
CA HIS A 71 4.31 -15.30 6.38
C HIS A 71 4.09 -14.40 7.61
N ARG A 72 5.02 -14.42 8.56
CA ARG A 72 5.10 -13.38 9.60
C ARG A 72 5.81 -12.16 9.06
N LEU A 73 5.21 -10.98 9.22
CA LEU A 73 5.74 -9.73 8.72
C LEU A 73 6.03 -8.76 9.86
N TYR A 74 7.15 -8.05 9.74
CA TYR A 74 7.38 -6.82 10.49
C TYR A 74 7.44 -5.63 9.54
N VAL A 75 6.42 -4.77 9.62
CA VAL A 75 6.33 -3.53 8.85
C VAL A 75 7.14 -2.44 9.56
N ARG A 76 8.18 -1.95 8.90
CA ARG A 76 9.06 -0.91 9.42
C ARG A 76 8.46 0.48 9.25
N ALA A 77 7.96 0.78 8.06
CA ALA A 77 7.46 2.10 7.71
C ALA A 77 6.53 2.03 6.50
N PHE A 78 5.63 3.01 6.42
CA PHE A 78 4.94 3.38 5.17
C PHE A 78 5.48 4.71 4.67
N GLY A 79 5.33 4.95 3.37
CA GLY A 79 5.80 6.19 2.75
C GLY A 79 5.15 6.45 1.40
N ASP A 80 5.70 7.43 0.68
CA ASP A 80 5.23 7.85 -0.65
C ASP A 80 3.77 8.34 -0.61
N ALA A 81 3.51 9.31 0.28
CA ALA A 81 2.29 10.10 0.24
C ALA A 81 2.32 11.01 -1.00
N GLY A 82 1.17 11.22 -1.64
CA GLY A 82 1.04 12.31 -2.61
C GLY A 82 1.23 13.67 -1.95
N ALA A 83 1.32 14.73 -2.75
CA ALA A 83 1.54 16.09 -2.25
C ALA A 83 0.39 16.62 -1.35
N ASP A 84 -0.79 16.00 -1.39
CA ASP A 84 -1.99 16.48 -0.68
C ASP A 84 -2.29 15.68 0.61
N PRO A 85 -2.73 16.36 1.68
CA PRO A 85 -3.31 15.72 2.86
C PRO A 85 -4.48 14.81 2.46
N GLY A 86 -4.42 13.54 2.88
CA GLY A 86 -5.46 12.54 2.59
C GLY A 86 -5.16 11.63 1.39
N VAL A 87 -4.08 11.86 0.65
CA VAL A 87 -3.60 10.90 -0.33
C VAL A 87 -2.99 9.69 0.40
N PRO A 88 -3.42 8.45 0.10
CA PRO A 88 -2.91 7.28 0.79
C PRO A 88 -1.41 7.05 0.55
N LEU A 89 -0.72 6.57 1.58
CA LEU A 89 0.66 6.07 1.52
C LEU A 89 0.71 4.84 0.63
N ARG A 90 1.54 4.86 -0.41
CA ARG A 90 1.58 3.82 -1.47
C ARG A 90 2.84 2.97 -1.49
N SER A 91 3.73 3.15 -0.51
CA SER A 91 4.88 2.27 -0.31
C SER A 91 4.95 1.73 1.11
N VAL A 92 5.49 0.52 1.23
CA VAL A 92 5.77 -0.15 2.51
C VAL A 92 7.21 -0.66 2.53
N GLU A 93 7.85 -0.54 3.68
CA GLU A 93 9.13 -1.18 4.01
C GLU A 93 8.90 -2.30 5.01
N ILE A 94 9.29 -3.51 4.65
CA ILE A 94 9.22 -4.70 5.50
C ILE A 94 10.65 -5.08 5.88
N SER A 95 10.96 -5.11 7.18
CA SER A 95 12.31 -5.44 7.66
C SER A 95 12.46 -6.89 8.15
N SER A 96 11.35 -7.63 8.29
CA SER A 96 11.38 -9.04 8.67
C SER A 96 10.28 -9.83 7.98
N ILE A 97 10.65 -11.03 7.49
CA ILE A 97 9.77 -12.05 6.92
C ILE A 97 10.11 -13.39 7.59
N ASP A 98 9.12 -13.97 8.28
CA ASP A 98 9.25 -15.15 9.12
C ASP A 98 10.39 -15.01 10.12
N ASP A 99 10.45 -13.87 10.80
CA ASP A 99 11.45 -13.56 11.83
C ASP A 99 12.90 -13.44 11.30
N HIS A 100 13.08 -13.32 9.97
CA HIS A 100 14.37 -13.17 9.30
C HIS A 100 14.42 -11.93 8.41
N LYS A 101 15.64 -11.41 8.18
CA LYS A 101 15.87 -10.37 7.17
C LYS A 101 15.42 -10.85 5.78
N PRO A 102 14.73 -9.99 5.00
CA PRO A 102 14.42 -10.26 3.61
C PRO A 102 15.65 -10.65 2.78
N SER A 103 15.50 -11.66 1.93
CA SER A 103 16.54 -12.13 1.00
C SER A 103 15.90 -12.57 -0.31
N LYS A 104 16.67 -12.61 -1.40
CA LYS A 104 16.15 -12.97 -2.74
C LYS A 104 15.39 -14.29 -2.73
N THR A 105 15.95 -15.31 -2.09
CA THR A 105 15.34 -16.64 -1.99
C THR A 105 14.02 -16.61 -1.24
N LYS A 106 13.96 -15.90 -0.10
CA LYS A 106 12.75 -15.80 0.73
C LYS A 106 11.62 -15.04 0.04
N ILE A 107 11.94 -13.97 -0.68
CA ILE A 107 10.91 -13.13 -1.32
C ILE A 107 10.46 -13.66 -2.69
N SER A 108 11.13 -14.68 -3.25
CA SER A 108 10.80 -15.20 -4.59
C SER A 108 9.35 -15.67 -4.71
N GLY A 109 8.83 -16.37 -3.71
CA GLY A 109 7.42 -16.79 -3.66
C GLY A 109 6.45 -15.61 -3.53
N ILE A 110 6.84 -14.60 -2.74
CA ILE A 110 6.06 -13.36 -2.57
C ILE A 110 5.99 -12.58 -3.89
N ILE A 111 7.12 -12.44 -4.60
CA ILE A 111 7.17 -11.79 -5.91
C ILE A 111 6.26 -12.53 -6.89
N ARG A 112 6.39 -13.86 -7.00
CA ARG A 112 5.56 -14.65 -7.91
C ARG A 112 4.07 -14.54 -7.58
N PHE A 113 3.73 -14.44 -6.30
CA PHE A 113 2.35 -14.22 -5.87
C PHE A 113 1.84 -12.83 -6.27
N LEU A 114 2.64 -11.77 -6.06
CA LEU A 114 2.27 -10.40 -6.44
C LEU A 114 2.15 -10.24 -7.96
N ASP A 115 3.04 -10.87 -8.72
CA ASP A 115 2.99 -10.90 -10.21
C ASP A 115 1.78 -11.68 -10.74
N ALA A 116 1.22 -12.61 -9.95
CA ALA A 116 0.02 -13.36 -10.33
C ALA A 116 -1.29 -12.60 -10.06
N GLN A 117 -1.25 -11.45 -9.38
CA GLN A 117 -2.45 -10.63 -9.15
C GLN A 117 -2.86 -9.88 -10.42
N GLU A 118 -4.13 -9.53 -10.61
CA GLU A 118 -4.53 -8.82 -11.84
C GLU A 118 -3.80 -7.48 -12.05
N SER A 119 -3.68 -7.00 -13.29
CA SER A 119 -2.86 -5.84 -13.70
C SER A 119 -3.07 -4.57 -12.86
N ARG A 120 -4.28 -4.36 -12.30
CA ARG A 120 -4.62 -3.19 -11.46
C ARG A 120 -4.02 -3.27 -10.04
N PHE A 121 -3.57 -4.45 -9.62
CA PHE A 121 -2.96 -4.74 -8.32
C PHE A 121 -1.46 -5.08 -8.43
N HIS A 122 -0.86 -4.85 -9.60
CA HIS A 122 0.57 -5.01 -9.78
C HIS A 122 1.34 -3.85 -9.14
N PRO A 123 2.26 -4.13 -8.20
CA PRO A 123 3.19 -3.12 -7.70
C PRO A 123 4.14 -2.65 -8.81
N ILE A 124 4.49 -1.36 -8.80
CA ILE A 124 5.49 -0.81 -9.73
C ILE A 124 6.93 -1.06 -9.25
N GLU A 125 7.10 -1.42 -7.98
CA GLU A 125 8.38 -1.81 -7.43
C GLU A 125 8.19 -2.88 -6.37
N VAL A 126 8.93 -3.97 -6.50
CA VAL A 126 9.19 -4.95 -5.44
C VAL A 126 10.68 -5.19 -5.42
N LYS A 127 11.40 -4.63 -4.43
CA LYS A 127 12.85 -4.77 -4.39
C LYS A 127 13.41 -4.88 -2.99
N LEU A 128 14.54 -5.58 -2.89
CA LEU A 128 15.38 -5.48 -1.71
C LEU A 128 16.11 -4.14 -1.73
N ALA A 129 16.12 -3.46 -0.61
CA ALA A 129 16.91 -2.25 -0.41
C ALA A 129 17.71 -2.37 0.89
N GLN A 130 18.87 -1.75 0.90
CA GLN A 130 19.66 -1.53 2.11
C GLN A 130 19.53 -0.04 2.44
N PRO A 131 18.80 0.34 3.51
CA PRO A 131 18.83 1.69 4.03
C PRO A 131 20.27 2.04 4.42
N SER A 132 20.58 3.33 4.56
CA SER A 132 21.93 3.81 4.92
C SER A 132 22.50 3.21 6.21
N ASP A 133 21.67 2.55 7.02
CA ASP A 133 22.06 1.68 8.11
C ASP A 133 22.43 0.28 7.57
N VAL A 134 23.75 0.06 7.43
CA VAL A 134 24.41 -1.04 6.71
C VAL A 134 23.96 -2.46 7.14
N ALA A 135 23.32 -2.60 8.30
CA ALA A 135 22.88 -3.89 8.84
C ALA A 135 21.44 -4.29 8.45
N SER A 136 20.63 -3.40 7.88
CA SER A 136 19.21 -3.65 7.65
C SER A 136 18.95 -3.94 6.16
N THR A 137 18.50 -5.14 5.81
CA THR A 137 17.90 -5.39 4.49
C THR A 137 16.39 -5.26 4.65
N ILE A 138 15.76 -4.50 3.76
CA ILE A 138 14.30 -4.35 3.72
C ILE A 138 13.77 -4.88 2.39
N LEU A 139 12.55 -5.37 2.39
CA LEU A 139 11.73 -5.51 1.20
C LEU A 139 10.88 -4.25 1.06
N ARG A 140 11.02 -3.54 -0.06
CA ARG A 140 10.17 -2.41 -0.40
C ARG A 140 9.17 -2.81 -1.48
N ILE A 141 7.91 -2.54 -1.22
CA ILE A 141 6.81 -2.67 -2.18
C ILE A 141 6.23 -1.28 -2.42
N ARG A 142 6.05 -0.88 -3.69
CA ARG A 142 5.43 0.41 -4.07
C ARG A 142 4.39 0.21 -5.16
N TYR A 143 3.31 0.95 -5.04
CA TYR A 143 2.27 1.08 -6.06
C TYR A 143 2.35 2.41 -6.80
N SER A 144 1.88 2.44 -8.04
CA SER A 144 1.73 3.68 -8.80
C SER A 144 0.74 4.62 -8.11
N ALA A 145 0.96 5.93 -8.30
CA ALA A 145 -0.10 6.91 -8.09
C ALA A 145 -1.35 6.46 -8.87
N PRO A 146 -2.57 6.59 -8.31
CA PRO A 146 -3.78 6.43 -9.11
C PRO A 146 -3.67 7.33 -10.34
N SER A 147 -3.90 6.78 -11.54
CA SER A 147 -3.96 7.60 -12.75
C SER A 147 -5.07 8.64 -12.59
N PRO A 148 -4.86 9.93 -12.95
CA PRO A 148 -5.90 10.94 -12.88
C PRO A 148 -7.11 10.61 -13.77
N THR A 149 -6.90 9.77 -14.77
CA THR A 149 -7.94 9.15 -15.60
C THR A 149 -8.08 7.70 -15.20
N GLY A 150 -9.02 7.41 -14.29
CA GLY A 150 -9.46 6.05 -14.01
C GLY A 150 -9.77 5.34 -15.33
N SER A 151 -9.17 4.17 -15.53
CA SER A 151 -9.41 3.31 -16.69
C SER A 151 -10.86 2.79 -16.67
N LEU A 152 -11.75 3.60 -17.24
CA LEU A 152 -13.05 3.23 -17.76
C LEU A 152 -12.99 3.30 -19.29
N SER A 153 -12.37 2.30 -19.90
CA SER A 153 -12.47 1.91 -21.31
C SER A 153 -11.68 0.60 -21.41
N SER A 154 -12.23 -0.54 -21.82
CA SER A 154 -13.44 -0.85 -22.59
C SER A 154 -14.10 -2.12 -22.09
#